data_AF-A0A930E811-F1
#
_entry.id   AF-A0A930E811-F1
#
_cell.length_a   1.000
_cell.length_b   1.000
_cell.length_c   1.000
_cell.angle_alpha   90.00
_cell.angle_beta   90.00
_cell.angle_gamma   90.00
#
_symmetry.space_group_name_H-M   'P 1'
#
loop_
_entity.id
_entity.type
_entity.pdbx_description
1 polymer ?
#
loop_
_entity_poly.entity_id
_entity_poly.type
_entity_poly.pdbx_seq_one_letter_code
_entity_poly.pdbx_strand_id
1 'polypeptide(L)'
;MEYKINEINYLSDKKANVITELKGIDFERLDVEKILDEKNVDNKLIKELFSNLSKEEMVEIFQMDETEAEEIVIKKFLPHLIEVILEEIDRVKTYRVDKIELELDKINGKWEITKEN
;
A
#
# COMPACT_ATOMS: atom_id res chain seq x y z
N MET A 1 -4.88 -7.64 3.33
CA MET A 1 -4.66 -9.02 2.86
C MET A 1 -5.75 -9.87 3.48
N GLU A 2 -6.50 -10.61 2.66
CA GLU A 2 -7.55 -11.51 3.12
C GLU A 2 -7.08 -12.94 2.84
N TYR A 3 -7.33 -13.87 3.76
CA TYR A 3 -7.02 -15.29 3.55
C TYR A 3 -8.26 -16.15 3.78
N LYS A 4 -8.33 -17.26 3.06
CA LYS A 4 -9.40 -18.24 3.18
C LYS A 4 -8.81 -19.64 3.14
N ILE A 5 -8.92 -20.36 4.26
CA ILE A 5 -8.61 -21.79 4.30
C ILE A 5 -9.72 -22.53 3.56
N ASN A 6 -9.37 -23.19 2.47
CA ASN A 6 -10.31 -23.95 1.67
C ASN A 6 -10.39 -25.41 2.14
N GLU A 7 -9.23 -26.00 2.43
CA GLU A 7 -9.14 -27.43 2.72
C GLU A 7 -8.00 -27.70 3.70
N ILE A 8 -8.22 -28.65 4.61
CA ILE A 8 -7.20 -29.18 5.52
C ILE A 8 -7.13 -30.68 5.31
N ASN A 9 -5.97 -31.15 4.87
CA ASN A 9 -5.71 -32.54 4.55
C ASN A 9 -4.77 -33.15 5.58
N TYR A 10 -5.33 -33.95 6.50
CA TYR A 10 -4.54 -34.70 7.47
C TYR A 10 -3.87 -35.90 6.78
N LEU A 11 -2.55 -35.82 6.62
CA LEU A 11 -1.73 -36.90 6.06
C LEU A 11 -1.39 -37.94 7.14
N SER A 12 -1.28 -37.51 8.39
CA SER A 12 -1.13 -38.37 9.56
C SER A 12 -1.56 -37.64 10.84
N ASP A 13 -1.41 -38.30 12.00
CA ASP A 13 -1.59 -37.68 13.31
C ASP A 13 -0.59 -36.54 13.60
N LYS A 14 0.49 -36.46 12.80
CA LYS A 14 1.57 -35.49 12.94
C LYS A 14 1.81 -34.62 11.71
N LYS A 15 1.15 -34.88 10.57
CA LYS A 15 1.35 -34.13 9.32
C LYS A 15 0.03 -33.76 8.67
N ALA A 16 -0.06 -32.53 8.16
CA ALA A 16 -1.20 -32.07 7.38
C ALA A 16 -0.77 -31.05 6.34
N ASN A 17 -1.55 -30.90 5.28
CA ASN A 17 -1.41 -29.81 4.32
C ASN A 17 -2.65 -28.94 4.36
N VAL A 18 -2.48 -27.63 4.20
CA VAL A 18 -3.58 -26.66 4.12
C VAL A 18 -3.53 -25.97 2.78
N ILE A 19 -4.65 -26.01 2.07
CA ILE A 19 -4.86 -25.25 0.85
C ILE A 19 -5.55 -23.95 1.23
N THR A 20 -4.89 -22.83 0.97
CA THR A 20 -5.43 -21.50 1.28
C THR A 20 -5.41 -20.61 0.04
N GLU A 21 -6.44 -19.78 -0.08
CA GLU A 21 -6.48 -18.66 -1.02
C GLU A 21 -6.02 -17.40 -0.27
N LEU A 22 -5.05 -16.70 -0.84
CA LEU A 22 -4.57 -15.40 -0.39
C LEU A 22 -5.02 -14.35 -1.39
N LYS A 23 -5.85 -13.41 -0.93
CA LYS A 23 -6.26 -12.26 -1.72
C LYS A 23 -5.43 -11.05 -1.29
N GLY A 24 -4.60 -10.59 -2.23
CA GLY A 24 -3.68 -9.47 -2.07
C GLY A 24 -3.91 -8.38 -3.11
N ILE A 25 -3.31 -7.21 -2.87
CA ILE A 25 -3.19 -6.18 -3.91
C ILE A 25 -2.24 -6.73 -4.98
N ASP A 26 -2.66 -6.63 -6.24
CA ASP A 26 -1.84 -7.00 -7.38
C ASP A 26 -0.94 -5.83 -7.78
N PHE A 27 0.23 -5.74 -7.15
CA PHE A 27 1.20 -4.68 -7.45
C PHE A 27 1.82 -4.81 -8.85
N GLU A 28 1.83 -6.01 -9.44
CA GLU A 28 2.36 -6.22 -10.80
C GLU A 28 1.43 -5.65 -11.88
N ARG A 29 0.13 -5.57 -11.57
CA ARG A 29 -0.88 -4.94 -12.44
C ARG A 29 -1.25 -3.52 -12.01
N LEU A 30 -0.46 -2.92 -11.11
CA LEU A 30 -0.69 -1.55 -10.69
C LEU A 30 -0.43 -0.61 -11.87
N ASP A 31 -1.48 0.09 -12.28
CA ASP A 31 -1.43 1.04 -13.38
C ASP A 31 -0.86 2.37 -12.87
N VAL A 32 0.48 2.48 -12.90
CA VAL A 32 1.20 3.67 -12.45
C VAL A 32 0.83 4.90 -13.27
N GLU A 33 0.50 4.75 -14.56
CA GLU A 33 0.08 5.87 -15.40
C GLU A 33 -1.24 6.47 -14.91
N LYS A 34 -2.20 5.63 -14.46
CA LYS A 34 -3.43 6.14 -13.82
C LYS A 34 -3.20 6.75 -12.44
N ILE A 35 -2.14 6.37 -11.74
CA ILE A 35 -1.73 6.98 -10.47
C ILE A 35 -1.06 8.33 -10.71
N LEU A 36 -0.44 8.53 -11.88
CA LEU A 36 0.26 9.75 -12.28
C LEU A 36 -0.52 10.58 -13.31
N ASP A 37 -1.81 10.31 -13.54
CA ASP A 37 -2.64 11.08 -14.45
C ASP A 37 -2.64 12.56 -14.01
N GLU A 38 -1.83 13.36 -14.73
CA GLU A 38 -1.45 14.75 -14.42
C GLU A 38 -2.68 15.59 -14.05
N LYS A 39 -3.81 15.38 -14.73
CA LYS A 39 -5.03 16.16 -14.50
C LYS A 39 -5.71 15.90 -13.16
N ASN A 40 -5.58 14.70 -12.60
CA ASN A 40 -6.19 14.37 -11.32
C ASN A 40 -5.21 14.53 -10.16
N VAL A 41 -3.96 14.13 -10.38
CA VAL A 41 -2.92 14.07 -9.35
C VAL A 41 -2.43 15.48 -9.05
N ASP A 42 -2.08 16.27 -10.08
CA ASP A 42 -1.58 17.63 -9.87
C ASP A 42 -2.62 18.50 -9.18
N ASN A 43 -3.90 18.39 -9.58
CA ASN A 43 -4.98 19.15 -8.95
C ASN A 43 -5.18 18.79 -7.46
N LYS A 44 -4.95 17.53 -7.08
CA LYS A 44 -5.08 17.07 -5.70
C LYS A 44 -3.85 17.46 -4.87
N LEU A 45 -2.65 17.23 -5.41
CA LEU A 45 -1.37 17.65 -4.86
C LEU A 45 -1.33 19.17 -4.61
N ILE A 46 -1.72 19.98 -5.60
CA ILE A 46 -1.80 21.44 -5.48
C ILE A 46 -2.79 21.84 -4.38
N LYS A 47 -3.95 21.17 -4.31
CA LYS A 47 -4.93 21.44 -3.25
C LYS A 47 -4.41 21.08 -1.86
N GLU A 48 -3.74 19.94 -1.72
CA GLU A 48 -3.08 19.49 -0.49
C GLU A 48 -2.05 20.53 -0.05
N LEU A 49 -1.21 21.00 -0.98
CA LEU A 49 -0.17 22.00 -0.75
C LEU A 49 -0.76 23.29 -0.17
N PHE A 50 -1.75 23.88 -0.85
CA PHE A 50 -2.35 25.14 -0.42
C PHE A 50 -3.24 25.01 0.82
N SER A 51 -3.80 23.82 1.09
CA SER A 51 -4.57 23.58 2.32
C SER A 51 -3.68 23.51 3.56
N ASN A 52 -2.39 23.19 3.39
CA ASN A 52 -1.41 23.06 4.46
C ASN A 52 -0.56 24.32 4.69
N LEU A 53 -0.80 25.38 3.91
CA LEU A 53 -0.20 26.70 4.10
C LEU A 53 -1.23 27.68 4.65
N SER A 54 -0.87 28.37 5.73
CA SER A 54 -1.62 29.55 6.18
C SER A 54 -1.43 30.72 5.22
N LYS A 55 -2.28 31.74 5.33
CA LYS A 55 -2.16 32.96 4.52
C LYS A 55 -0.87 33.70 4.83
N GLU A 56 -0.48 33.72 6.09
CA GLU A 56 0.75 34.33 6.58
C GLU A 56 1.98 33.62 5.98
N GLU A 57 2.02 32.29 6.03
CA GLU A 57 3.09 31.49 5.43
C GLU A 57 3.15 31.66 3.91
N MET A 58 2.00 31.71 3.22
CA MET A 58 1.99 32.00 1.79
C MET A 58 2.62 33.36 1.50
N VAL A 59 2.26 34.39 2.26
CA VAL A 59 2.81 35.75 2.08
C VAL A 59 4.33 35.77 2.33
N GLU A 60 4.81 35.04 3.33
CA GLU A 60 6.25 34.89 3.59
C GLU A 60 6.97 34.18 2.43
N ILE A 61 6.42 33.07 1.95
CA ILE A 61 6.97 32.31 0.80
C ILE A 61 7.05 33.19 -0.46
N PHE A 62 6.02 34.01 -0.73
CA PHE A 62 6.03 34.91 -1.90
C PHE A 62 7.06 36.04 -1.81
N GLN A 63 7.67 36.27 -0.65
CA GLN A 63 8.71 37.28 -0.43
C GLN A 63 10.13 36.68 -0.39
N MET A 64 10.25 35.35 -0.36
CA MET A 64 11.51 34.62 -0.36
C MET A 64 12.08 34.48 -1.78
N ASP A 65 13.37 34.13 -1.87
CA ASP A 65 13.92 33.67 -3.13
C ASP A 65 13.41 32.27 -3.50
N GLU A 66 13.49 31.94 -4.79
CA GLU A 66 12.92 30.72 -5.37
C GLU A 66 13.41 29.44 -4.67
N THR A 67 14.68 29.40 -4.27
CA THR A 67 15.26 28.19 -3.66
C THR A 67 14.74 27.98 -2.25
N GLU A 68 14.67 29.06 -1.46
CA GLU A 68 14.15 29.01 -0.09
C GLU A 68 12.64 28.71 -0.07
N ALA A 69 11.88 29.33 -0.98
CA ALA A 69 10.47 29.04 -1.17
C ALA A 69 10.23 27.57 -1.53
N GLU A 70 10.98 27.02 -2.48
CA GLU A 70 10.89 25.62 -2.90
C GLU A 70 11.18 24.66 -1.74
N GLU A 71 12.24 24.93 -0.95
CA GLU A 71 12.61 24.05 0.17
C GLU A 71 11.51 23.99 1.26
N ILE A 72 10.89 25.12 1.58
CA ILE A 72 9.79 25.19 2.56
C ILE A 72 8.55 24.46 2.04
N VAL A 73 8.20 24.71 0.78
CA VAL A 73 7.06 24.08 0.11
C VAL A 73 7.25 22.57 0.07
N ILE A 74 8.42 22.08 -0.35
CA ILE A 74 8.75 20.64 -0.37
C ILE A 74 8.67 20.05 1.04
N LYS A 75 9.28 20.67 2.05
CA LYS A 75 9.26 20.13 3.43
C LYS A 75 7.86 19.99 4.00
N LYS A 76 6.96 20.95 3.72
CA LYS A 76 5.56 20.89 4.16
C LYS A 76 4.74 19.91 3.34
N PHE A 77 5.07 19.73 2.07
CA PHE A 77 4.32 18.89 1.16
C PHE A 77 4.70 17.40 1.22
N LEU A 78 5.99 17.09 1.40
CA LEU A 78 6.52 15.72 1.40
C LEU A 78 5.75 14.78 2.35
N PRO A 79 5.38 15.19 3.58
CA PRO A 79 4.60 14.34 4.48
C PRO A 79 3.24 13.94 3.92
N HIS A 80 2.59 14.81 3.15
CA HIS A 80 1.25 14.60 2.58
C HIS A 80 1.27 13.93 1.21
N LEU A 81 2.40 14.00 0.50
CA LEU A 81 2.59 13.30 -0.77
C LEU A 81 2.33 11.79 -0.63
N ILE A 82 2.75 11.19 0.49
CA ILE A 82 2.51 9.78 0.78
C ILE A 82 1.01 9.49 0.90
N GLU A 83 0.25 10.36 1.57
CA GLU A 83 -1.19 10.20 1.74
C GLU A 83 -1.90 10.22 0.38
N VAL A 84 -1.57 11.19 -0.46
CA VAL A 84 -2.13 11.27 -1.82
C VAL A 84 -1.79 10.04 -2.65
N ILE A 85 -0.54 9.58 -2.62
CA ILE A 85 -0.11 8.37 -3.34
C ILE A 85 -0.89 7.14 -2.85
N LEU A 86 -1.07 6.98 -1.54
CA LEU A 86 -1.82 5.85 -0.97
C LEU A 86 -3.30 5.88 -1.37
N GLU A 87 -3.93 7.06 -1.39
CA GLU A 87 -5.31 7.21 -1.85
C GLU A 87 -5.45 6.89 -3.35
N GLU A 88 -4.51 7.34 -4.18
CA GLU A 88 -4.55 7.03 -5.61
C GLU A 88 -4.29 5.54 -5.89
N ILE A 89 -3.38 4.90 -5.13
CA ILE A 89 -3.22 3.44 -5.14
C ILE A 89 -4.54 2.76 -4.75
N ASP A 90 -5.23 3.25 -3.70
CA ASP A 90 -6.51 2.68 -3.25
C ASP A 90 -7.59 2.73 -4.34
N ARG A 91 -7.60 3.81 -5.12
CA ARG A 91 -8.53 4.01 -6.24
C ARG A 91 -8.31 3.03 -7.39
N VAL A 92 -7.06 2.75 -7.72
CA VAL A 92 -6.72 1.96 -8.93
C VAL A 92 -6.30 0.52 -8.64
N LYS A 93 -6.11 0.15 -7.36
CA LYS A 93 -5.66 -1.19 -6.98
C LYS A 93 -6.59 -2.25 -7.55
N THR A 94 -5.99 -3.32 -8.03
CA THR A 94 -6.70 -4.55 -8.36
C THR A 94 -6.28 -5.63 -7.38
N TYR A 95 -7.09 -6.69 -7.30
CA TYR A 95 -6.81 -7.82 -6.42
C TYR A 95 -6.41 -9.03 -7.25
N ARG A 96 -5.40 -9.74 -6.77
CA ARG A 96 -5.11 -11.11 -7.20
C ARG A 96 -5.44 -12.09 -6.10
N VAL A 97 -5.82 -13.29 -6.49
CA VAL A 97 -6.06 -14.41 -5.58
C VAL A 97 -5.04 -15.48 -5.92
N ASP A 98 -4.11 -15.70 -5.00
CA ASP A 98 -3.07 -16.71 -5.11
C ASP A 98 -3.50 -17.93 -4.29
N LYS A 99 -3.40 -19.12 -4.88
CA LYS A 99 -3.66 -20.38 -4.19
C LYS A 99 -2.32 -20.97 -3.78
N ILE A 100 -2.13 -21.15 -2.48
CA ILE A 100 -0.89 -21.71 -1.92
C ILE A 100 -1.20 -22.96 -1.10
N GLU A 101 -0.19 -23.83 -1.00
CA GLU A 101 -0.22 -25.03 -0.16
C GLU A 101 0.79 -24.87 0.98
N LEU A 102 0.31 -25.00 2.21
CA LEU A 102 1.13 -24.93 3.42
C LEU A 102 1.30 -26.34 3.97
N GLU A 103 2.54 -26.74 4.25
CA GLU A 103 2.84 -27.97 4.99
C GLU A 103 2.85 -27.69 6.49
N LEU A 104 2.17 -28.53 7.27
CA LEU A 104 2.10 -28.44 8.72
C LEU A 104 2.59 -29.71 9.39
N ASP A 105 3.40 -29.53 10.42
CA ASP A 105 3.79 -30.59 11.35
C ASP A 105 3.18 -30.34 12.74
N LYS A 106 2.83 -31.43 13.43
CA LYS A 106 2.31 -31.37 14.79
C LYS A 106 3.46 -31.42 15.79
N ILE A 107 3.77 -30.29 16.41
CA ILE A 107 4.83 -30.13 17.40
C ILE A 107 4.17 -29.83 18.75
N ASN A 108 4.46 -30.64 19.77
CA ASN A 108 3.90 -30.50 21.12
C ASN A 108 2.36 -30.35 21.15
N GLY A 109 1.66 -31.05 20.25
CA GLY A 109 0.21 -31.03 20.17
C GLY A 109 -0.39 -29.89 19.35
N LYS A 110 0.43 -28.94 18.84
CA LYS A 110 0.01 -27.83 17.99
C LYS A 110 0.46 -28.03 16.56
N TRP A 111 -0.33 -27.56 15.61
CA TRP A 111 0.05 -27.54 14.20
C TRP A 111 0.88 -26.29 13.91
N GLU A 112 2.06 -26.49 13.34
CA GLU A 112 2.97 -25.42 12.96
C GLU A 112 3.25 -25.51 11.46
N ILE A 113 3.28 -24.38 10.77
CA ILE A 113 3.67 -24.31 9.35
C ILE A 113 5.17 -24.56 9.29
N THR A 114 5.57 -25.59 8.56
CA THR A 114 6.99 -25.93 8.40
C THR A 114 7.53 -25.58 7.03
N LYS A 115 6.67 -25.41 6.02
CA LYS A 115 7.02 -24.89 4.69
C LYS A 115 5.86 -24.18 3.98
N GLU A 116 6.23 -23.21 3.16
CA GLU A 116 5.40 -22.59 2.12
C GLU A 116 5.91 -23.08 0.75
N ASN A 117 5.01 -23.62 -0.08
CA ASN A 117 5.29 -23.99 -1.47
C ASN A 117 4.51 -23.09 -2.44
#